data_AF-A0A565B7I3-F1
#
_entry.id   AF-A0A565B7I3-F1
#
_cell.length_a   1.000
_cell.length_b   1.000
_cell.length_c   1.000
_cell.angle_alpha   90.00
_cell.angle_beta   90.00
_cell.angle_gamma   90.00
#
_symmetry.space_group_name_H-M   'P 1'
#
loop_
_entity.id
_entity.type
_entity.pdbx_description
1 polymer ?
#
loop_
_entity_poly.entity_id
_entity_poly.type
_entity_poly.pdbx_seq_one_letter_code
_entity_poly.pdbx_strand_id
1 'polypeptide(L)'
;MEIGEGSKSGHRSQKRLSRGSVRISLMESVDNLSEEGIKTLRTVNRKRPKPLGEIPFTSSAIFDNTCPRYDWLCSGWIVEERSKLSDRLYRYYYDPMGRVYDARYKVEDLCQDIEKNRVVIILGD
;
A
#
# COMPACT_ATOMS: atom_id res chain seq x y z
N MET A 1 -24.67 42.45 -15.79
CA MET A 1 -25.35 41.35 -15.05
C MET A 1 -24.45 40.15 -15.14
N GLU A 2 -23.78 39.83 -14.04
CA GLU A 2 -23.02 38.60 -13.86
C GLU A 2 -23.99 37.47 -13.50
N ILE A 3 -23.85 36.32 -14.16
CA ILE A 3 -24.34 35.00 -13.75
C ILE A 3 -23.32 34.04 -14.37
N GLY A 4 -22.42 33.38 -13.64
CA GLY A 4 -22.70 32.51 -12.50
C GLY A 4 -22.45 31.07 -12.97
N GLU A 5 -21.51 30.41 -12.31
CA GLU A 5 -20.80 29.19 -12.69
C GLU A 5 -21.69 27.95 -12.91
N GLY A 6 -21.17 27.01 -13.70
CA GLY A 6 -21.79 25.71 -13.93
C GLY A 6 -20.81 24.67 -14.48
N SER A 7 -19.72 24.42 -13.76
CA SER A 7 -18.76 23.36 -14.06
C SER A 7 -19.41 21.99 -13.94
N LYS A 8 -19.70 21.38 -15.08
CA LYS A 8 -20.23 20.01 -15.17
C LYS A 8 -19.09 18.99 -15.08
N SER A 9 -19.23 18.13 -14.09
CA SER A 9 -18.53 16.88 -13.86
C SER A 9 -18.52 15.98 -15.11
N GLY A 10 -17.37 15.40 -15.43
CA GLY A 10 -17.29 14.44 -16.52
C GLY A 10 -15.93 13.78 -16.71
N HIS A 11 -15.86 12.50 -16.33
CA HIS A 11 -14.98 11.48 -16.91
C HIS A 11 -13.49 11.50 -16.56
N ARG A 12 -13.16 11.24 -15.29
CA ARG A 12 -11.89 10.55 -14.98
C ARG A 12 -12.07 9.07 -15.31
N SER A 13 -11.93 8.76 -16.60
CA SER A 13 -11.82 7.39 -17.09
C SER A 13 -10.57 6.77 -16.49
N GLN A 14 -10.72 6.07 -15.36
CA GLN A 14 -9.72 5.14 -14.87
C GLN A 14 -9.68 4.01 -15.89
N LYS A 15 -8.81 4.18 -16.91
CA LYS A 15 -8.42 3.12 -17.83
C LYS A 15 -8.12 1.90 -16.99
N ARG A 16 -9.01 0.92 -17.15
CA ARG A 16 -8.95 -0.42 -16.60
C ARG A 16 -7.55 -0.95 -16.89
N LEU A 17 -6.70 -1.00 -15.87
CA LEU A 17 -5.55 -1.90 -15.86
C LEU A 17 -6.12 -3.31 -15.60
N SER A 18 -6.92 -3.80 -16.55
CA SER A 18 -7.18 -5.23 -16.73
C SER A 18 -6.02 -5.78 -17.58
N ARG A 19 -4.87 -5.89 -16.95
CA ARG A 19 -3.79 -6.76 -17.42
C ARG A 19 -3.60 -7.74 -16.29
N GLY A 20 -3.84 -9.03 -16.59
CA GLY A 20 -3.82 -10.12 -15.62
C GLY A 20 -2.69 -9.92 -14.64
N SER A 21 -3.03 -9.49 -13.42
CA SER A 21 -2.09 -9.57 -12.32
C SER A 21 -1.87 -11.05 -12.19
N VAL A 22 -0.68 -11.52 -12.58
CA VAL A 22 -0.18 -12.81 -12.13
C VAL A 22 -0.52 -12.84 -10.64
N ARG A 23 -1.46 -13.70 -10.25
CA ARG A 23 -1.88 -13.84 -8.85
C ARG A 23 -0.73 -14.57 -8.18
N ILE A 24 0.31 -13.81 -7.86
CA ILE A 24 1.40 -14.24 -7.01
C ILE A 24 0.78 -14.74 -5.71
N SER A 25 1.23 -15.91 -5.27
CA SER A 25 0.73 -16.50 -4.02
C SER A 25 1.20 -15.67 -2.82
N LEU A 26 0.54 -15.84 -1.67
CA LEU A 26 0.99 -15.21 -0.42
C LEU A 26 2.45 -15.54 -0.13
N MET A 27 2.81 -16.83 -0.21
CA MET A 27 4.16 -17.31 0.08
C MET A 27 5.19 -16.67 -0.85
N GLU A 28 4.95 -16.75 -2.17
CA GLU A 28 5.84 -16.15 -3.17
C GLU A 28 5.96 -14.63 -3.01
N SER A 29 4.88 -13.94 -2.62
CA SER A 29 4.94 -12.50 -2.36
C SER A 29 5.77 -12.15 -1.11
N VAL A 30 5.71 -12.99 -0.07
CA VAL A 30 6.47 -12.79 1.18
C VAL A 30 7.96 -13.07 0.98
N ASP A 31 8.31 -14.06 0.16
CA ASP A 31 9.71 -14.40 -0.15
C ASP A 31 10.43 -13.27 -0.90
N ASN A 32 9.69 -12.39 -1.57
CA ASN A 32 10.22 -11.24 -2.30
C ASN A 32 10.32 -9.96 -1.46
N LEU A 33 9.96 -9.99 -0.17
CA LEU A 33 10.07 -8.80 0.69
C LEU A 33 11.53 -8.51 1.05
N SER A 34 11.84 -7.22 1.19
CA SER A 34 13.07 -6.77 1.84
C SER A 34 13.11 -7.22 3.31
N GLU A 35 14.31 -7.18 3.91
CA GLU A 35 14.48 -7.43 5.34
C GLU A 35 13.57 -6.54 6.20
N GLU A 36 13.37 -5.27 5.78
CA GLU A 36 12.54 -4.32 6.51
C GLU A 36 11.06 -4.60 6.33
N GLY A 37 10.65 -5.01 5.13
CA GLY A 37 9.31 -5.53 4.87
C GLY A 37 8.99 -6.75 5.74
N ILE A 38 9.94 -7.69 5.88
CA ILE A 38 9.79 -8.88 6.74
C ILE A 38 9.64 -8.47 8.22
N LYS A 39 10.46 -7.52 8.70
CA LYS A 39 10.34 -7.01 10.09
C LYS A 39 8.96 -6.40 10.33
N THR A 40 8.47 -5.58 9.40
CA THR A 40 7.15 -4.97 9.48
C THR A 40 6.04 -6.02 9.43
N LEU A 41 6.12 -7.01 8.55
CA LEU A 41 5.17 -8.12 8.48
C LEU A 41 5.08 -8.86 9.83
N ARG A 42 6.22 -9.15 10.46
CA ARG A 42 6.27 -9.77 11.79
C ARG A 42 5.59 -8.88 12.84
N THR A 43 5.86 -7.58 12.82
CA THR A 43 5.23 -6.61 13.73
C THR A 43 3.71 -6.57 13.56
N VAL A 44 3.24 -6.49 12.32
CA VAL A 44 1.80 -6.48 12.00
C VAL A 44 1.12 -7.77 12.45
N ASN A 45 1.71 -8.93 12.14
CA ASN A 45 1.14 -10.22 12.52
C ASN A 45 1.08 -10.42 14.05
N ARG A 46 2.06 -9.91 14.81
CA ARG A 46 2.02 -9.94 16.28
C ARG A 46 0.92 -9.09 16.89
N LYS A 47 0.53 -7.99 16.24
CA LYS A 47 -0.47 -7.04 16.75
C LYS A 47 -1.90 -7.41 16.38
N ARG A 48 -2.09 -8.32 15.41
CA ARG A 48 -3.41 -8.65 14.88
C ARG A 48 -3.93 -9.96 15.47
N PRO A 49 -5.25 -10.09 15.69
CA PRO A 49 -5.87 -11.36 16.06
C PRO A 49 -5.73 -12.44 14.98
N LYS A 50 -5.62 -12.03 13.71
CA LYS A 50 -5.41 -12.91 12.56
C LYS A 50 -4.23 -12.39 11.74
N PRO A 51 -3.23 -13.25 11.44
CA PRO A 51 -2.13 -12.90 10.55
C PRO A 51 -2.62 -12.43 9.18
N LEU A 52 -1.81 -11.60 8.52
CA LEU A 52 -2.04 -11.22 7.13
C LEU A 52 -2.05 -12.47 6.25
N GLY A 53 -2.99 -12.53 5.32
CA GLY A 53 -3.16 -13.68 4.42
C GLY A 53 -3.94 -14.88 4.98
N GLU A 54 -4.24 -14.91 6.28
CA GLU A 54 -5.08 -15.94 6.90
C GLU A 54 -6.55 -15.53 7.05
N ILE A 55 -6.97 -14.50 6.31
CA ILE A 55 -8.34 -13.99 6.41
C ILE A 55 -9.27 -14.89 5.61
N PRO A 56 -10.31 -15.49 6.24
CA PRO A 56 -11.19 -16.44 5.57
C PRO A 56 -11.83 -15.86 4.31
N PHE A 57 -12.01 -16.70 3.30
CA PHE A 57 -12.65 -16.36 2.02
C PHE A 57 -11.97 -15.21 1.26
N THR A 58 -10.66 -15.01 1.50
CA THR A 58 -9.85 -14.05 0.77
C THR A 58 -8.54 -14.66 0.32
N SER A 59 -7.98 -14.13 -0.77
CA SER A 59 -6.59 -14.37 -1.15
C SER A 59 -5.81 -13.08 -0.91
N SER A 60 -4.64 -13.16 -0.30
CA SER A 60 -3.76 -12.01 -0.09
C SER A 60 -2.40 -12.21 -0.75
N ALA A 61 -1.81 -11.10 -1.18
CA ALA A 61 -0.39 -10.98 -1.50
C ALA A 61 0.19 -9.77 -0.74
N ILE A 62 1.46 -9.83 -0.36
CA ILE A 62 2.13 -8.81 0.44
C ILE A 62 3.33 -8.29 -0.33
N PHE A 63 3.47 -6.98 -0.42
CA PHE A 63 4.55 -6.33 -1.15
C PHE A 63 5.13 -5.19 -0.32
N ASP A 64 6.34 -4.77 -0.68
CA ASP A 64 6.98 -3.55 -0.19
C ASP A 64 7.57 -2.76 -1.37
N ASN A 65 8.45 -1.82 -1.07
CA ASN A 65 9.06 -0.93 -2.05
C ASN A 65 10.07 -1.60 -3.01
N THR A 66 10.38 -2.89 -2.83
CA THR A 66 11.19 -3.65 -3.81
C THR A 66 10.37 -4.07 -5.02
N CYS A 67 9.04 -4.10 -4.90
CA CYS A 67 8.13 -4.40 -6.00
C CYS A 67 7.97 -3.16 -6.90
N PRO A 68 8.16 -3.25 -8.22
CA PRO A 68 8.00 -2.10 -9.13
C PRO A 68 6.62 -1.42 -9.09
N ARG A 69 5.56 -2.10 -8.62
CA ARG A 69 4.22 -1.52 -8.46
C ARG A 69 4.13 -0.58 -7.24
N TYR A 70 5.05 -0.75 -6.29
CA TYR A 70 5.06 -0.15 -4.97
C TYR A 70 6.38 0.54 -4.65
N ASP A 71 7.20 0.83 -5.66
CA ASP A 71 8.48 1.55 -5.55
C ASP A 71 8.35 2.93 -4.88
N TRP A 72 7.19 3.58 -4.98
CA TRP A 72 6.82 4.82 -4.29
C TRP A 72 6.60 4.67 -2.78
N LEU A 73 6.49 3.43 -2.28
CA LEU A 73 6.28 3.16 -0.86
C LEU A 73 7.58 3.42 -0.09
N CYS A 74 7.46 3.97 1.11
CA CYS A 74 8.62 4.14 1.99
C CYS A 74 9.29 2.82 2.34
N SER A 75 10.61 2.87 2.54
CA SER A 75 11.35 1.76 3.13
C SER A 75 10.72 1.32 4.47
N GLY A 76 10.58 0.00 4.64
CA GLY A 76 9.99 -0.62 5.81
C GLY A 76 8.46 -0.62 5.85
N TRP A 77 7.77 0.04 4.92
CA TRP A 77 6.32 -0.08 4.80
C TRP A 77 5.97 -1.31 3.96
N ILE A 78 4.79 -1.89 4.20
CA ILE A 78 4.26 -3.00 3.38
C ILE A 78 2.83 -2.70 2.94
N VAL A 79 2.39 -3.39 1.89
CA VAL A 79 1.01 -3.36 1.41
C VAL A 79 0.48 -4.78 1.28
N GLU A 80 -0.74 -5.00 1.78
CA GLU A 80 -1.52 -6.20 1.54
C GLU A 80 -2.53 -5.93 0.42
N GLU A 81 -2.37 -6.62 -0.70
CA GLU A 81 -3.39 -6.76 -1.74
C GLU A 81 -4.32 -7.92 -1.36
N ARG A 82 -5.56 -7.60 -0.96
CA ARG A 82 -6.56 -8.60 -0.55
C ARG A 82 -7.70 -8.67 -1.54
N SER A 83 -7.89 -9.83 -2.17
CA SER A 83 -9.03 -10.09 -3.06
C SER A 83 -10.10 -10.88 -2.32
N LYS A 84 -11.34 -10.38 -2.35
CA LYS A 84 -12.52 -11.13 -1.88
C LYS A 84 -13.09 -11.99 -3.00
N LEU A 85 -13.97 -12.94 -2.66
CA LEU A 85 -14.72 -13.77 -3.62
C LEU A 85 -15.48 -12.96 -4.69
N SER A 86 -15.81 -11.70 -4.42
CA SER A 86 -16.45 -10.79 -5.38
C SER A 86 -15.48 -10.14 -6.38
N ASP A 87 -14.23 -10.61 -6.46
CA ASP A 87 -13.12 -10.08 -7.27
C ASP A 87 -12.76 -8.61 -7.00
N ARG A 88 -13.28 -8.03 -5.91
CA ARG A 88 -12.88 -6.71 -5.47
C ARG A 88 -11.54 -6.82 -4.74
N LEU A 89 -10.55 -6.13 -5.30
CA LEU A 89 -9.22 -5.96 -4.73
C LEU A 89 -9.21 -4.78 -3.75
N TYR A 90 -8.82 -5.05 -2.52
CA TYR A 90 -8.57 -4.06 -1.47
C TYR A 90 -7.07 -3.93 -1.26
N ARG A 91 -6.62 -2.72 -0.91
CA ARG A 91 -5.24 -2.45 -0.54
C ARG A 91 -5.21 -1.89 0.88
N TYR A 92 -4.38 -2.51 1.72
CA TYR A 92 -4.13 -2.04 3.07
C TYR A 92 -2.64 -1.82 3.22
N TYR A 93 -2.25 -0.61 3.62
CA TYR A 93 -0.86 -0.22 3.81
C TYR A 93 -0.54 -0.28 5.30
N TYR A 94 0.66 -0.75 5.64
CA TYR A 94 1.10 -0.85 7.02
C TYR A 94 2.45 -0.17 7.20
N ASP A 95 2.54 0.67 8.22
CA ASP A 95 3.81 1.30 8.61
C ASP A 95 4.67 0.33 9.43
N PRO A 96 5.97 0.65 9.67
CA PRO A 96 6.86 -0.19 10.48
C PRO A 96 6.38 -0.44 11.91
N MET A 97 5.51 0.44 12.43
CA MET A 97 4.88 0.31 13.74
C MET A 97 3.60 -0.53 13.69
N GLY A 98 3.21 -1.04 12.53
CA GLY A 98 2.02 -1.85 12.30
C GLY A 98 0.70 -1.09 12.27
N ARG A 99 0.70 0.25 12.13
CA ARG A 99 -0.53 1.03 11.91
C ARG A 99 -1.01 0.81 10.48
N VAL A 100 -2.32 0.77 10.29
CA VAL A 100 -2.95 0.48 9.00
C VAL A 100 -3.53 1.73 8.35
N TYR A 101 -3.41 1.82 7.03
CA TYR A 101 -3.98 2.87 6.20
C TYR A 101 -4.71 2.24 5.01
N ASP A 102 -5.85 2.81 4.64
CA ASP A 102 -6.75 2.29 3.60
C ASP A 102 -6.69 3.08 2.28
N ALA A 103 -5.94 4.18 2.27
CA ALA A 103 -5.88 5.09 1.14
C ALA A 103 -4.43 5.43 0.77
N ARG A 104 -4.11 5.25 -0.51
CA ARG A 104 -2.78 5.51 -1.08
C ARG A 104 -2.28 6.94 -0.82
N TYR A 105 -3.12 7.94 -1.05
CA TYR A 105 -2.70 9.35 -0.94
C TYR A 105 -2.19 9.70 0.47
N LYS A 106 -2.81 9.16 1.53
CA LYS A 106 -2.35 9.36 2.92
C LYS A 106 -0.94 8.81 3.13
N VAL A 107 -0.61 7.69 2.49
CA VAL A 107 0.69 7.04 2.60
C VAL A 107 1.73 7.79 1.79
N GLU A 108 1.38 8.27 0.60
CA GLU A 108 2.26 9.12 -0.21
C GLU A 108 2.63 10.42 0.52
N ASP A 109 1.64 11.10 1.13
CA ASP A 109 1.88 12.31 1.92
C ASP A 109 2.84 12.03 3.10
N LEU A 110 2.57 10.96 3.87
CA LEU A 110 3.44 10.54 4.98
C LEU A 110 4.85 10.20 4.50
N CYS A 111 4.98 9.57 3.33
CA CYS A 111 6.28 9.22 2.79
C CYS A 111 7.12 10.42 2.40
N GLN A 112 6.50 11.40 1.76
CA GLN A 112 7.17 12.66 1.45
C GLN A 112 7.61 13.39 2.72
N ASP A 113 6.80 13.39 3.76
CA ASP A 113 7.14 14.04 5.04
C ASP A 113 8.28 13.32 5.77
N ILE A 114 8.31 11.98 5.74
CA ILE A 114 9.44 11.20 6.27
C ILE A 114 10.72 11.52 5.51
N GLU A 115 10.67 11.56 4.18
CA GLU A 115 11.85 11.85 3.36
C GLU A 115 12.40 13.26 3.61
N LYS A 116 11.53 14.28 3.63
CA LYS A 116 11.92 15.66 3.99
C LYS A 116 12.61 15.72 5.35
N ASN A 117 12.03 15.07 6.37
CA ASN A 117 12.59 15.07 7.72
C ASN A 117 13.93 14.32 7.80
N ARG A 118 14.13 13.24 7.01
CA ARG A 118 15.42 12.56 6.92
C ARG A 118 16.50 13.43 6.29
N VAL A 119 16.17 14.16 5.22
CA VAL A 119 17.10 15.07 4.54
C VAL A 119 17.56 16.20 5.48
N VAL A 120 16.65 16.77 6.27
CA VAL A 120 16.98 17.83 7.24
C VAL A 120 17.99 17.35 8.29
N ILE A 121 17.88 16.09 8.76
CA ILE A 121 18.80 15.55 9.77
C ILE A 121 20.21 15.33 9.20
N ILE A 122 20.34 14.96 7.92
CA ILE A 122 21.65 14.63 7.32
C ILE A 122 22.46 15.89 6.92
N LEU A 123 21.80 17.03 6.70
CA LEU A 123 22.45 18.28 6.28
C LEU A 123 22.78 19.23 7.45
N GLY A 124 22.46 18.84 8.69
CA GLY A 124 22.62 19.66 9.89
C GLY A 124 23.84 19.35 10.77
N ASP A 125 24.67 18.37 10.38
CA ASP A 125 25.90 17.96 11.07
C ASP A 125 27.17 18.39 10.30
#